data_AF-A0A966Z6I7-F1
#
_entry.id   AF-A0A966Z6I7-F1
#
_cell.length_a   1.000
_cell.length_b   1.000
_cell.length_c   1.000
_cell.angle_alpha   90.00
_cell.angle_beta   90.00
_cell.angle_gamma   90.00
#
_symmetry.space_group_name_H-M   'P 1'
#
loop_
_entity.id
_entity.type
_entity.pdbx_description
1 polymer ?
#
loop_
_entity_poly.entity_id
_entity_poly.type
_entity_poly.pdbx_seq_one_letter_code
_entity_poly.pdbx_strand_id
1 'polypeptide(L)'
;MKQARQTSAFKSEAEEAEWWYANRSQPDKDFAEATRAGTLKRLDPAELNARLSSSARSRVVSLRLPEDDIALARQQAMQRGLPYQTYIKSVLHQALRSQGSW
;
A
#
# COMPACT_ATOMS: atom_id res chain seq x y z
N MET A 1 7.89 14.42 9.11
CA MET A 1 6.58 14.36 8.42
C MET A 1 6.73 13.37 7.27
N LYS A 2 5.95 12.29 7.22
CA LYS A 2 6.05 11.28 6.15
C LYS A 2 5.39 11.87 4.90
N GLN A 3 6.18 12.27 3.91
CA GLN A 3 5.64 12.67 2.60
C GLN A 3 4.86 11.48 2.03
N ALA A 4 3.60 11.73 1.66
CA ALA A 4 2.81 10.76 0.91
C ALA A 4 3.57 10.49 -0.39
N ARG A 5 3.91 9.21 -0.65
CA ARG A 5 4.54 8.83 -1.92
C ARG A 5 3.57 9.23 -3.03
N GLN A 6 4.05 10.06 -3.95
CA GLN A 6 3.34 10.55 -5.13
C GLN A 6 3.17 9.39 -6.14
N THR A 7 2.58 8.29 -5.70
CA THR A 7 2.31 7.10 -6.54
C THR A 7 0.82 6.91 -6.76
N SER A 8 -0.03 7.77 -6.20
CA SER A 8 -1.50 7.61 -6.27
C SER A 8 -2.18 8.55 -7.26
N ALA A 9 -1.45 9.26 -8.13
CA ALA A 9 -2.01 10.32 -8.98
C ALA A 9 -1.63 10.24 -10.47
N PHE A 10 -0.95 9.19 -10.93
CA PHE A 10 -0.66 9.02 -12.35
C PHE A 10 -1.93 8.58 -13.11
N LYS A 11 -2.17 9.19 -14.27
CA LYS A 11 -3.33 8.89 -15.11
C LYS A 11 -3.06 7.73 -16.07
N SER A 12 -1.80 7.36 -16.28
CA SER A 12 -1.39 6.24 -17.12
C SER A 12 -0.03 5.65 -16.73
N GLU A 13 0.24 4.41 -17.18
CA GLU A 13 1.54 3.74 -17.00
C GLU A 13 2.69 4.49 -17.70
N ALA A 14 2.44 5.09 -18.86
CA ALA A 14 3.44 5.88 -19.59
C ALA A 14 3.85 7.15 -18.82
N GLU A 15 2.88 7.84 -18.22
CA GLU A 15 3.12 9.02 -17.37
C GLU A 15 3.92 8.64 -16.11
N GLU A 16 3.59 7.50 -15.50
CA GLU A 16 4.36 6.95 -14.39
C GLU A 16 5.81 6.62 -14.81
N ALA A 17 6.01 5.98 -15.96
CA ALA A 17 7.33 5.62 -16.47
C ALA A 17 8.20 6.85 -16.76
N GLU A 18 7.64 7.88 -17.39
CA GLU A 18 8.33 9.16 -17.63
C GLU A 18 8.69 9.86 -16.32
N TRP A 19 7.78 9.86 -15.34
CA TRP A 19 8.05 10.41 -14.03
C TRP A 19 9.18 9.64 -13.33
N TRP A 20 9.16 8.31 -13.34
CA TRP A 20 10.25 7.49 -12.78
C TRP A 20 11.58 7.76 -13.47
N TYR A 21 11.58 7.95 -14.79
CA TYR A 21 12.79 8.30 -15.54
C TYR A 21 13.33 9.68 -15.16
N ALA A 22 12.45 10.68 -15.05
CA ALA A 22 12.82 12.04 -14.66
C ALA A 22 13.27 12.13 -13.19
N ASN A 23 12.63 11.39 -12.29
CA ASN A 23 12.92 11.34 -10.85
C ASN A 23 13.87 10.20 -10.44
N ARG A 24 14.54 9.55 -11.40
CA ARG A 24 15.42 8.39 -11.14
C ARG A 24 16.55 8.64 -10.16
N SER A 25 16.97 9.90 -9.99
CA SER A 25 18.01 10.29 -9.04
C SER A 25 17.50 10.50 -7.62
N GLN A 26 16.17 10.54 -7.41
CA GLN A 26 15.58 10.74 -6.09
C GLN A 26 15.78 9.52 -5.18
N PRO A 27 15.55 8.27 -5.62
CA PRO A 27 15.89 7.08 -4.84
C PRO A 27 17.34 7.08 -4.38
N ASP A 28 18.29 7.42 -5.26
CA ASP A 28 19.73 7.45 -4.90
C ASP A 28 20.01 8.46 -3.78
N LYS A 29 19.37 9.63 -3.81
CA LYS A 29 19.48 10.64 -2.74
C LYS A 29 18.88 10.13 -1.43
N ASP A 30 17.70 9.52 -1.49
CA ASP A 30 17.01 8.97 -0.33
C ASP A 30 17.84 7.84 0.31
N PHE A 31 18.46 6.97 -0.51
CA PHE A 31 19.36 5.92 -0.04
C PHE A 31 20.64 6.49 0.57
N ALA A 32 21.25 7.50 -0.05
CA ALA A 32 22.43 8.17 0.48
C ALA A 32 22.15 8.88 1.82
N GLU A 33 20.97 9.49 1.97
CA GLU A 33 20.52 10.10 3.23
C GLU A 33 20.24 9.05 4.30
N ALA A 34 19.54 7.98 3.97
CA ALA A 34 19.30 6.86 4.87
C ALA A 34 20.60 6.17 5.33
N THR A 35 21.61 6.16 4.45
CA THR A 35 22.96 5.65 4.77
C THR A 35 23.61 6.54 5.83
N ARG A 36 23.61 7.86 5.60
CA ARG A 36 24.15 8.85 6.55
C ARG A 36 23.40 8.85 7.88
N ALA A 37 22.09 8.64 7.86
CA ALA A 37 21.25 8.58 9.05
C ALA A 37 21.32 7.23 9.79
N GLY A 38 22.01 6.22 9.25
CA GLY A 38 22.07 4.87 9.82
C GLY A 38 20.72 4.15 9.85
N THR A 39 19.74 4.62 9.07
CA THR A 39 18.38 4.07 9.01
C THR A 39 18.18 3.08 7.86
N LEU A 40 19.23 2.80 7.08
CA LEU A 40 19.21 1.76 6.07
C LEU A 40 18.87 0.41 6.71
N LYS A 41 17.67 -0.08 6.40
CA LYS A 41 17.26 -1.44 6.72
C LYS A 41 17.40 -2.28 5.46
N ARG A 42 18.34 -3.21 5.48
CA ARG A 42 18.30 -4.34 4.55
C ARG A 42 17.11 -5.19 4.98
N LEU A 43 16.17 -5.40 4.07
CA LEU A 43 15.07 -6.29 4.34
C LEU A 43 15.62 -7.71 4.45
N ASP A 44 15.63 -8.26 5.65
CA ASP A 44 16.07 -9.64 5.87
C ASP A 44 15.12 -10.57 5.08
N PRO A 45 15.63 -11.50 4.27
CA PRO A 45 14.83 -12.53 3.62
C PRO A 45 13.87 -13.24 4.58
N ALA A 46 14.26 -13.47 5.84
CA ALA A 46 13.40 -14.04 6.86
C ALA A 46 12.25 -13.10 7.26
N GLU A 47 12.51 -11.79 7.41
CA GLU A 47 11.48 -10.80 7.71
C GLU A 47 10.53 -10.59 6.52
N LEU A 48 11.07 -10.60 5.29
CA LEU A 48 10.28 -10.61 4.07
C LEU A 48 9.40 -11.87 4.02
N ASN A 49 9.96 -13.05 4.23
CA ASN A 49 9.21 -14.31 4.27
C ASN A 49 8.18 -14.34 5.39
N ALA A 50 8.45 -13.76 6.56
CA ALA A 50 7.47 -13.61 7.63
C ALA A 50 6.30 -12.71 7.21
N ARG A 51 6.56 -11.62 6.49
CA ARG A 51 5.53 -10.74 5.91
C ARG A 51 4.72 -11.42 4.81
N LEU A 52 5.36 -12.18 3.92
CA LEU A 52 4.66 -12.92 2.87
C LEU A 52 3.85 -14.09 3.46
N SER A 53 4.42 -14.85 4.39
CA SER A 53 3.75 -16.01 5.00
C SER A 53 2.60 -15.61 5.93
N SER A 54 2.68 -14.45 6.59
CA SER A 54 1.52 -13.87 7.30
C SER A 54 0.40 -13.43 6.35
N SER A 55 0.75 -12.97 5.14
CA SER A 55 -0.24 -12.74 4.07
C SER A 55 -0.80 -14.04 3.46
N ALA A 56 -0.07 -15.15 3.53
CA ALA A 56 -0.47 -16.44 2.96
C ALA A 56 -1.52 -17.20 3.80
N ARG A 57 -1.70 -16.86 5.09
CA ARG A 57 -2.67 -17.50 6.00
C ARG A 57 -4.07 -16.87 5.97
N SER A 58 -4.58 -16.49 4.80
CA SER A 58 -5.96 -16.00 4.68
C SER A 58 -6.96 -17.16 4.65
N ARG A 59 -8.01 -17.07 5.47
CA ARG A 59 -9.19 -17.95 5.35
C ARG A 59 -10.25 -17.25 4.49
N VAL A 60 -10.93 -18.02 3.63
CA VAL A 60 -12.08 -17.52 2.88
C VAL A 60 -13.24 -17.33 3.87
N VAL A 61 -13.84 -16.14 3.86
CA VAL A 61 -15.00 -15.80 4.69
C VAL A 61 -16.08 -15.18 3.80
N SER A 62 -17.33 -15.54 4.03
CA SER A 62 -18.48 -14.92 3.37
C SER A 62 -19.08 -13.87 4.30
N LEU A 63 -19.05 -12.60 3.87
CA LEU A 63 -19.62 -11.46 4.59
C LEU A 63 -20.77 -10.88 3.78
N ARG A 64 -21.92 -10.64 4.42
CA ARG A 64 -23.04 -9.88 3.82
C ARG A 64 -22.86 -8.41 4.15
N LEU A 65 -23.01 -7.56 3.14
CA LEU A 65 -22.95 -6.11 3.26
C LEU A 65 -24.21 -5.53 2.61
N PRO A 66 -24.74 -4.40 3.12
CA PRO A 66 -25.76 -3.63 2.42
C PRO A 66 -25.32 -3.24 1.00
N GLU A 67 -26.27 -3.16 0.07
CA GLU A 67 -25.95 -2.80 -1.33
C GLU A 67 -25.34 -1.39 -1.45
N ASP A 68 -25.82 -0.44 -0.65
CA ASP A 68 -25.30 0.93 -0.61
C ASP A 68 -23.82 0.96 -0.19
N ASP A 69 -23.44 0.14 0.79
CA ASP A 69 -22.05 0.03 1.25
C ASP A 69 -21.16 -0.62 0.20
N ILE A 70 -21.69 -1.61 -0.54
CA ILE A 70 -20.99 -2.24 -1.67
C ILE A 70 -20.74 -1.20 -2.77
N ALA A 71 -21.75 -0.39 -3.11
CA ALA A 71 -21.63 0.66 -4.11
C ALA A 71 -20.60 1.72 -3.70
N LEU A 72 -20.66 2.17 -2.45
CA LEU A 72 -19.70 3.11 -1.88
C LEU A 72 -18.27 2.57 -1.92
N ALA A 73 -18.07 1.32 -1.51
CA ALA A 73 -16.76 0.68 -1.52
C ALA A 73 -16.20 0.52 -2.94
N ARG A 74 -17.05 0.26 -3.95
CA ARG A 74 -16.63 0.24 -5.36
C ARG A 74 -16.18 1.61 -5.84
N GLN A 75 -16.96 2.66 -5.55
CA GLN A 75 -16.60 4.03 -5.92
C GLN A 75 -15.26 4.45 -5.30
N GLN A 76 -15.07 4.17 -4.00
CA GLN A 76 -13.84 4.48 -3.29
C GLN A 76 -12.63 3.68 -3.82
N ALA A 77 -12.84 2.41 -4.19
CA ALA A 77 -11.81 1.59 -4.83
C ALA A 77 -11.36 2.17 -6.17
N MET A 78 -12.33 2.58 -7.02
CA MET A 78 -12.05 3.22 -8.31
C MET A 78 -11.27 4.53 -8.15
N GLN A 79 -11.67 5.39 -7.20
CA GLN A 79 -10.98 6.65 -6.91
C GLN A 79 -9.52 6.43 -6.46
N ARG A 80 -9.22 5.30 -5.83
CA ARG A 80 -7.88 4.93 -5.37
C ARG A 80 -7.09 4.08 -6.37
N GLY A 81 -7.67 3.77 -7.54
CA GLY A 81 -7.05 2.89 -8.53
C GLY A 81 -6.82 1.45 -8.02
N LEU A 82 -7.64 0.98 -7.07
CA LEU A 82 -7.51 -0.34 -6.46
C LEU A 82 -8.61 -1.29 -6.93
N PRO A 83 -8.33 -2.60 -7.08
CA PRO A 83 -9.38 -3.59 -7.20
C PRO A 83 -10.31 -3.57 -5.99
N TYR A 84 -11.61 -3.71 -6.21
CA TYR A 84 -12.64 -3.65 -5.18
C TYR A 84 -12.36 -4.56 -3.97
N GLN A 85 -11.97 -5.82 -4.20
CA GLN A 85 -11.66 -6.76 -3.11
C GLN A 85 -10.41 -6.35 -2.32
N THR A 86 -9.39 -5.81 -3.00
CA THR A 86 -8.17 -5.28 -2.36
C THR A 86 -8.50 -4.08 -1.49
N TYR A 87 -9.38 -3.20 -1.97
CA TYR A 87 -9.84 -2.05 -1.21
C TYR A 87 -10.55 -2.47 0.08
N ILE A 88 -11.54 -3.38 0.00
CA ILE A 88 -12.26 -3.88 1.18
C ILE A 88 -11.29 -4.52 2.18
N LYS A 89 -10.38 -5.38 1.71
CA LYS A 89 -9.36 -6.02 2.56
C LYS A 89 -8.53 -4.96 3.29
N SER A 90 -8.13 -3.89 2.60
CA SER A 90 -7.32 -2.82 3.18
C SER A 90 -8.06 -2.02 4.26
N VAL A 91 -9.32 -1.65 4.00
CA VAL A 91 -10.15 -0.89 4.95
C VAL A 91 -10.42 -1.71 6.21
N LEU A 92 -10.80 -2.98 6.05
CA LEU A 92 -11.03 -3.89 7.18
C LEU A 92 -9.75 -4.06 8.01
N HIS A 93 -8.59 -4.25 7.37
CA HIS A 93 -7.32 -4.36 8.06
C HIS A 93 -6.97 -3.10 8.86
N GLN A 94 -7.16 -1.91 8.26
CA GLN A 94 -6.90 -0.64 8.93
C GLN A 94 -7.81 -0.43 10.14
N ALA A 95 -9.12 -0.68 9.98
CA ALA A 95 -10.10 -0.53 11.05
C ALA A 95 -9.81 -1.46 12.25
N LEU A 96 -9.44 -2.72 11.98
CA LEU A 96 -9.06 -3.67 13.03
C LEU A 96 -7.79 -3.24 13.77
N ARG A 97 -6.80 -2.67 13.06
CA ARG A 97 -5.56 -2.18 13.70
C ARG A 97 -5.75 -0.90 14.50
N SER A 98 -6.67 -0.02 14.09
CA SER A 98 -6.98 1.17 14.88
C SER A 98 -7.71 0.83 16.19
N GLN A 99 -8.52 -0.23 16.19
CA GLN A 99 -9.23 -0.70 17.39
C GLN A 99 -8.34 -1.45 18.38
N GLY A 100 -7.22 -2.02 17.95
CA GLY A 100 -6.25 -2.74 18.80
C GLY A 100 -5.39 -1.85 19.71
N SER A 101 -5.81 -0.61 19.95
CA SER A 101 -5.16 0.37 20.84
C SER A 101 -5.90 0.40 22.18
N TRP A 102 -5.86 -0.70 22.92
CA TRP A 102 -6.35 -0.80 24.30
C TRP A 102 -5.29 -1.49 25.16
#